data_AF-A0A0R3Q2K1-F1
#
_entry.id   AF-A0A0R3Q2K1-F1
#
_cell.length_a   1.000
_cell.length_b   1.000
_cell.length_c   1.000
_cell.angle_alpha   90.00
_cell.angle_beta   90.00
_cell.angle_gamma   90.00
#
_symmetry.space_group_name_H-M   'P 1'
#
loop_
_entity.id
_entity.type
_entity.pdbx_description
1 polymer ?
#
loop_
_entity_poly.entity_id
_entity_poly.type
_entity_poly.pdbx_seq_one_letter_code
_entity_poly.pdbx_strand_id
1 'polypeptide(L)'
;MRGVRDLIRLKTIRLSVSDKGGEYVVIPHQLDVEITKKHLEDASLYRPSSEKEFKSKYRKLNHEWAKMAKAAGLKPSVISQLKVALPTCPVLYLLIKTHKLVSSDDLASTDPSLFKVRPIISCVDGPTDRITWFLTLIFNQLLKHIPAHLTNTQMFLDRLRTAQPNSACVMESFGVTALYTNVSNDSAVQAIFKLLTQHEGEINMYGFRIEQLMALLKECLSCSIFRWSGKYYTQIRGLAMGQRLAPRLATAFMSKVEAPVTDLGPLLYCRFDNRSVTFEEHQAEEHNLWHYLYFIVWLQIKDETEFTGPESYVAQCVKDRNLDWFPRMRAISLQDCDSESDQSEVTALREQLRQQSQSINELAATVDNLRQVGFLS
;
A
#
# COMPACT_ATOMS: atom_id res chain seq x y z
N MET A 1 -27.33 18.91 4.24
CA MET A 1 -25.86 18.69 4.32
C MET A 1 -25.08 19.72 5.17
N ARG A 2 -25.55 20.95 5.42
CA ARG A 2 -24.85 21.89 6.34
C ARG A 2 -24.82 21.39 7.79
N GLY A 3 -25.94 20.89 8.31
CA GLY A 3 -26.04 20.41 9.70
C GLY A 3 -25.04 19.30 10.09
N VAL A 4 -24.82 18.30 9.23
CA VAL A 4 -23.83 17.23 9.50
C VAL A 4 -22.40 17.78 9.53
N ARG A 5 -22.06 18.72 8.63
CA ARG A 5 -20.75 19.40 8.66
C ARG A 5 -20.57 20.21 9.92
N ASP A 6 -21.62 20.91 10.36
CA ASP A 6 -21.59 21.65 11.62
C ASP A 6 -21.38 20.71 12.81
N LEU A 7 -22.05 19.55 12.87
CA LEU A 7 -21.87 18.55 13.93
C LEU A 7 -20.47 17.93 13.95
N ILE A 8 -19.85 17.72 12.78
CA ILE A 8 -18.44 17.27 12.69
C ILE A 8 -17.50 18.38 13.14
N ARG A 9 -17.70 19.62 12.68
CA ARG A 9 -16.88 20.79 13.06
C ARG A 9 -16.95 21.05 14.57
N LEU A 10 -18.13 20.91 15.15
CA LEU A 10 -18.38 21.04 16.59
C LEU A 10 -17.90 19.82 17.39
N LYS A 11 -17.32 18.80 16.74
CA LYS A 11 -16.86 17.54 17.36
C LYS A 11 -17.96 16.85 18.17
N THR A 12 -19.20 16.93 17.70
CA THR A 12 -20.32 16.19 18.29
C THR A 12 -20.33 14.75 17.78
N ILE A 13 -20.06 14.56 16.49
CA ILE A 13 -20.04 13.26 15.82
C ILE A 13 -18.73 13.02 15.08
N ARG A 14 -18.38 11.75 14.91
CA ARG A 14 -17.34 11.26 14.02
C ARG A 14 -18.00 10.51 12.87
N LEU A 15 -17.69 10.91 11.64
CA LEU A 15 -18.09 10.22 10.41
C LEU A 15 -16.88 9.52 9.78
N SER A 16 -16.93 8.20 9.66
CA SER A 16 -15.89 7.39 9.00
C SER A 16 -16.50 6.33 8.09
N VAL A 17 -15.65 5.60 7.37
CA VAL A 17 -16.04 4.36 6.69
C VAL A 17 -15.82 3.16 7.62
N SER A 18 -16.59 2.10 7.42
CA SER A 18 -16.42 0.83 8.12
C SER A 18 -15.16 0.08 7.66
N ASP A 19 -14.80 -0.96 8.39
CA ASP A 19 -13.68 -1.85 8.03
C ASP A 19 -13.90 -2.63 6.71
N LYS A 20 -15.16 -2.93 6.39
CA LYS A 20 -15.57 -3.77 5.26
C LYS A 20 -16.93 -3.30 4.73
N GLY A 21 -17.12 -3.38 3.41
CA GLY A 21 -18.42 -3.17 2.78
C GLY A 21 -18.83 -1.70 2.59
N GLY A 22 -17.89 -0.75 2.66
CA GLY A 22 -18.14 0.65 2.26
C GLY A 22 -19.10 1.47 3.13
N GLU A 23 -19.69 0.85 4.15
CA GLU A 23 -20.71 1.48 5.00
C GLU A 23 -20.17 2.72 5.72
N TYR A 24 -21.03 3.73 5.89
CA TYR A 24 -20.71 4.89 6.70
C TYR A 24 -21.00 4.63 8.18
N VAL A 25 -20.04 4.98 9.02
CA VAL A 25 -20.12 4.89 10.47
C VAL A 25 -20.24 6.29 11.04
N VAL A 26 -21.36 6.54 11.73
CA VAL A 26 -21.60 7.78 12.47
C VAL A 26 -21.73 7.44 13.95
N ILE A 27 -20.77 7.90 14.76
CA ILE A 27 -20.80 7.70 16.21
C ILE A 27 -20.54 9.03 16.94
N PRO A 28 -20.95 9.15 18.22
CA PRO A 28 -20.55 10.28 19.03
C PRO A 28 -19.03 10.41 19.06
N HIS A 29 -18.51 11.62 18.89
CA HIS A 29 -17.05 11.85 18.91
C HIS A 29 -16.42 11.38 20.23
N GLN A 30 -17.13 11.52 21.35
CA GLN A 30 -16.66 11.01 22.64
C GLN A 30 -16.49 9.49 22.64
N LEU A 31 -17.40 8.75 22.00
CA LEU A 31 -17.31 7.30 21.91
C LEU A 31 -16.10 6.87 21.07
N ASP A 32 -15.83 7.54 19.94
CA ASP A 32 -14.63 7.31 19.11
C ASP A 32 -13.33 7.50 19.92
N VAL A 33 -13.31 8.55 20.76
CA VAL A 33 -12.18 8.84 21.65
C VAL A 33 -11.99 7.73 22.69
N GLU A 34 -13.06 7.27 23.35
CA GLU A 34 -12.97 6.20 24.36
C GLU A 34 -12.60 4.84 23.74
N ILE A 35 -13.15 4.50 22.56
CA ILE A 35 -12.74 3.31 21.79
C ILE A 35 -11.24 3.36 21.49
N THR A 36 -10.75 4.53 21.04
CA THR A 36 -9.33 4.67 20.69
C THR A 36 -8.41 4.63 21.91
N LYS A 37 -8.80 5.24 23.03
CA LYS A 37 -8.05 5.12 24.29
C LYS A 37 -7.93 3.67 24.72
N LYS A 38 -9.06 2.94 24.74
CA LYS A 38 -9.10 1.52 25.10
C LYS A 38 -8.21 0.66 24.18
N HIS A 39 -8.20 0.95 22.88
CA HIS A 39 -7.30 0.28 21.94
C HIS A 39 -5.81 0.56 22.25
N LEU A 40 -5.48 1.78 22.67
CA LEU A 40 -4.12 2.20 23.03
C LEU A 40 -3.66 1.72 24.42
N GLU A 41 -4.55 1.18 25.25
CA GLU A 41 -4.23 0.59 26.56
C GLU A 41 -3.51 -0.76 26.45
N ASP A 42 -3.53 -1.41 25.27
CA ASP A 42 -2.79 -2.65 25.04
C ASP A 42 -1.27 -2.42 25.11
N ALA A 43 -0.73 -2.58 26.32
CA ALA A 43 0.68 -2.45 26.62
C ALA A 43 1.56 -3.53 25.94
N SER A 44 0.96 -4.57 25.35
CA SER A 44 1.69 -5.56 24.52
C SER A 44 1.94 -5.07 23.10
N LEU A 45 1.20 -4.04 22.65
CA LEU A 45 1.27 -3.48 21.29
C LEU A 45 1.81 -2.06 21.27
N TYR A 46 1.47 -1.24 22.27
CA TYR A 46 1.78 0.19 22.28
C TYR A 46 2.46 0.62 23.58
N ARG A 47 3.26 1.68 23.46
CA ARG A 47 3.74 2.44 24.61
C ARG A 47 3.70 3.94 24.34
N PRO A 48 3.63 4.79 25.38
CA PRO A 48 3.86 6.23 25.23
C PRO A 48 5.24 6.54 24.64
N SER A 49 5.32 7.64 23.89
CA SER A 49 6.54 8.16 23.28
C SER A 49 6.55 9.70 23.32
N SER A 50 7.48 10.32 22.61
CA SER A 50 7.64 11.77 22.55
C SER A 50 8.06 12.25 21.16
N GLU A 51 7.84 13.53 20.88
CA GLU A 51 8.35 14.17 19.68
C GLU A 51 9.88 14.08 19.56
N LYS A 52 10.59 14.16 20.70
CA LYS A 52 12.05 14.01 20.74
C LYS A 52 12.48 12.62 20.26
N GLU A 53 11.78 11.58 20.70
CA GLU A 53 12.05 10.21 20.27
C GLU A 53 11.75 10.03 18.77
N PHE A 54 10.62 10.56 18.29
CA PHE A 54 10.28 10.59 16.86
C PHE A 54 11.40 11.22 16.03
N LYS A 55 11.85 12.42 16.44
CA LYS A 55 12.94 13.15 15.78
C LYS A 55 14.25 12.37 15.78
N SER A 56 14.58 11.71 16.88
CA SER A 56 15.77 10.87 16.98
C SER A 56 15.70 9.68 16.01
N LYS A 57 14.57 8.97 15.99
CA LYS A 57 14.36 7.76 15.17
C LYS A 57 14.43 8.04 13.68
N TYR A 58 13.73 9.05 13.15
CA TYR A 58 13.78 9.30 11.71
C TYR A 58 15.15 9.82 11.25
N ARG A 59 15.85 10.57 12.09
CA ARG A 59 17.22 11.03 11.77
C ARG A 59 18.19 9.87 11.69
N LYS A 60 18.08 8.91 12.63
CA LYS A 60 18.84 7.66 12.59
C LYS A 60 18.53 6.87 11.32
N LEU A 61 17.25 6.68 10.99
CA LEU A 61 16.85 5.99 9.77
C LEU A 61 17.44 6.64 8.50
N ASN A 62 17.35 7.96 8.40
CA ASN A 62 17.93 8.72 7.28
C ASN A 62 19.46 8.58 7.20
N HIS A 63 20.14 8.51 8.34
CA HIS A 63 21.59 8.30 8.41
C HIS A 63 21.96 6.90 7.90
N GLU A 64 21.32 5.86 8.43
CA GLU A 64 21.57 4.48 8.01
C GLU A 64 21.22 4.26 6.53
N TRP A 65 20.10 4.81 6.05
CA TRP A 65 19.76 4.81 4.63
C TRP A 65 20.89 5.40 3.78
N ALA A 66 21.34 6.62 4.08
CA ALA A 66 22.36 7.30 3.28
C ALA A 66 23.69 6.52 3.28
N LYS A 67 24.07 5.95 4.43
CA LYS A 67 25.26 5.13 4.59
C LYS A 67 25.19 3.85 3.74
N MET A 68 24.10 3.10 3.86
CA MET A 68 23.93 1.82 3.15
C MET A 68 23.75 2.03 1.65
N ALA A 69 22.94 3.01 1.24
CA ALA A 69 22.71 3.35 -0.17
C ALA A 69 23.99 3.82 -0.87
N LYS A 70 24.84 4.60 -0.18
CA LYS A 70 26.16 4.97 -0.71
C LYS A 70 27.07 3.75 -0.87
N ALA A 71 27.09 2.85 0.10
CA ALA A 71 27.87 1.61 0.03
C ALA A 71 27.38 0.65 -1.07
N ALA A 72 26.08 0.68 -1.39
CA ALA A 72 25.47 -0.05 -2.49
C ALA A 72 25.70 0.61 -3.88
N GLY A 73 26.39 1.76 -3.93
CA GLY A 73 26.69 2.44 -5.19
C GLY A 73 25.51 3.22 -5.80
N LEU A 74 24.46 3.53 -5.02
CA LEU A 74 23.35 4.33 -5.52
C LEU A 74 23.77 5.78 -5.83
N LYS A 75 23.19 6.35 -6.89
CA LYS A 75 23.44 7.74 -7.29
C LYS A 75 23.04 8.71 -6.16
N PRO A 76 23.80 9.78 -5.90
CA PRO A 76 23.47 10.76 -4.86
C PRO A 76 22.05 11.36 -4.97
N SER A 77 21.54 11.54 -6.20
CA SER A 77 20.18 12.02 -6.45
C SER A 77 19.12 11.08 -5.87
N VAL A 78 19.27 9.76 -6.08
CA VAL A 78 18.37 8.73 -5.55
C VAL A 78 18.42 8.68 -4.03
N ILE A 79 19.63 8.75 -3.46
CA ILE A 79 19.83 8.78 -2.00
C ILE A 79 19.07 9.96 -1.38
N SER A 80 19.21 11.15 -1.99
CA SER A 80 18.53 12.37 -1.54
C SER A 80 17.02 12.28 -1.70
N GLN A 81 16.53 11.75 -2.83
CA GLN A 81 15.09 11.65 -3.12
C GLN A 81 14.35 10.74 -2.13
N LEU A 82 14.95 9.61 -1.74
CA LEU A 82 14.35 8.65 -0.82
C LEU A 82 14.52 9.04 0.66
N LYS A 83 15.41 10.00 0.96
CA LYS A 83 15.57 10.57 2.30
C LYS A 83 14.48 11.61 2.56
N VAL A 84 13.76 11.49 3.67
CA VAL A 84 12.74 12.47 4.08
C VAL A 84 13.30 13.35 5.19
N ALA A 85 13.66 14.60 4.87
CA ALA A 85 14.33 15.50 5.83
C ALA A 85 13.42 15.93 6.99
N LEU A 86 12.14 16.20 6.70
CA LEU A 86 11.13 16.64 7.66
C LEU A 86 9.86 15.81 7.47
N PRO A 87 9.83 14.56 7.97
CA PRO A 87 8.69 13.68 7.76
C PRO A 87 7.48 14.11 8.61
N THR A 88 6.29 13.89 8.06
CA THR A 88 5.05 13.98 8.82
C THR A 88 5.02 12.84 9.85
N CYS A 89 4.64 13.14 11.09
CA CYS A 89 4.47 12.09 12.08
C CYS A 89 3.24 11.24 11.70
N PRO A 90 3.38 9.91 11.55
CA PRO A 90 2.26 9.04 11.26
C PRO A 90 1.10 9.23 12.23
N VAL A 91 -0.14 9.07 11.76
CA VAL A 91 -1.35 9.29 12.58
C VAL A 91 -2.16 8.01 12.66
N LEU A 92 -2.58 7.66 13.88
CA LEU A 92 -3.50 6.55 14.11
C LEU A 92 -4.95 6.99 13.88
N TYR A 93 -5.70 6.18 13.16
CA TYR A 93 -7.16 6.18 13.14
C TYR A 93 -7.69 4.75 13.17
N LEU A 94 -8.93 4.59 13.59
CA LEU A 94 -9.59 3.29 13.72
C LEU A 94 -10.71 3.17 12.68
N LEU A 95 -10.89 1.97 12.14
CA LEU A 95 -12.06 1.59 11.36
C LEU A 95 -12.91 0.61 12.17
N ILE A 96 -14.21 0.86 12.30
CA ILE A 96 -15.11 -0.01 13.06
C ILE A 96 -15.46 -1.24 12.23
N LYS A 97 -15.37 -2.42 12.85
CA LYS A 97 -15.77 -3.70 12.24
C LYS A 97 -17.26 -3.90 12.42
N THR A 98 -18.06 -3.20 11.62
CA THR A 98 -19.54 -3.26 11.62
C THR A 98 -20.07 -4.69 11.48
N HIS A 99 -19.46 -5.51 10.61
CA HIS A 99 -19.75 -6.94 10.46
C HIS A 99 -19.53 -7.83 11.71
N LYS A 100 -19.02 -7.25 12.82
CA LYS A 100 -18.89 -7.92 14.12
C LYS A 100 -19.93 -7.43 15.14
N LEU A 101 -20.74 -6.44 14.78
CA LEU A 101 -21.87 -5.95 15.55
C LEU A 101 -23.09 -6.72 15.03
N VAL A 102 -23.62 -7.65 15.83
CA VAL A 102 -24.60 -8.64 15.35
C VAL A 102 -26.01 -8.33 15.87
N SER A 103 -26.12 -7.57 16.97
CA SER A 103 -27.41 -7.16 17.53
C SER A 103 -27.67 -5.66 17.35
N SER A 104 -28.96 -5.28 17.34
CA SER A 104 -29.38 -3.88 17.40
C SER A 104 -28.89 -3.18 18.66
N ASP A 105 -28.73 -3.93 19.75
CA ASP A 105 -28.27 -3.42 21.05
C ASP A 105 -26.78 -3.06 21.01
N ASP A 106 -25.98 -3.79 20.23
CA ASP A 106 -24.56 -3.46 20.00
C ASP A 106 -24.40 -2.10 19.30
N LEU A 107 -25.31 -1.77 18.37
CA LEU A 107 -25.29 -0.51 17.61
C LEU A 107 -25.69 0.71 18.46
N ALA A 108 -26.54 0.50 19.46
CA ALA A 108 -26.98 1.55 20.39
C ALA A 108 -26.06 1.72 21.61
N SER A 109 -25.12 0.78 21.82
CA SER A 109 -24.27 0.77 22.99
C SER A 109 -23.24 1.91 23.00
N THR A 110 -23.00 2.45 24.19
CA THR A 110 -21.93 3.41 24.46
C THR A 110 -20.72 2.76 25.13
N ASP A 111 -20.69 1.44 25.29
CA ASP A 111 -19.54 0.74 25.85
C ASP A 111 -18.43 0.57 24.78
N PRO A 112 -17.25 1.19 24.94
CA PRO A 112 -16.15 1.06 23.99
C PRO A 112 -15.61 -0.37 23.86
N SER A 113 -15.90 -1.28 24.81
CA SER A 113 -15.41 -2.67 24.80
C SER A 113 -15.99 -3.54 23.67
N LEU A 114 -17.22 -3.21 23.24
CA LEU A 114 -17.97 -3.98 22.26
C LEU A 114 -17.47 -3.72 20.84
N PHE A 115 -16.89 -2.53 20.60
CA PHE A 115 -16.43 -2.12 19.28
C PHE A 115 -15.09 -2.76 18.94
N LYS A 116 -15.12 -3.78 18.08
CA LYS A 116 -13.90 -4.29 17.44
C LYS A 116 -13.46 -3.34 16.32
N VAL A 117 -12.17 -3.06 16.27
CA VAL A 117 -11.60 -2.07 15.34
C VAL A 117 -10.46 -2.64 14.50
N ARG A 118 -10.18 -2.00 13.36
CA ARG A 118 -8.93 -2.14 12.62
C ARG A 118 -8.10 -0.87 12.81
N PRO A 119 -6.93 -0.95 13.46
CA PRO A 119 -6.06 0.21 13.60
C PRO A 119 -5.27 0.46 12.33
N ILE A 120 -5.34 1.68 11.81
CA ILE A 120 -4.52 2.13 10.69
C ILE A 120 -3.60 3.26 11.17
N ILE A 121 -2.30 3.05 11.01
CA ILE A 121 -1.28 4.09 11.19
C ILE A 121 -0.95 4.62 9.81
N SER A 122 -1.45 5.81 9.46
CA SER A 122 -1.15 6.44 8.17
C SER A 122 0.32 6.84 8.12
N CYS A 123 1.09 6.21 7.23
CA CYS A 123 2.51 6.50 7.03
C CYS A 123 2.76 7.39 5.81
N VAL A 124 1.74 8.05 5.25
CA VAL A 124 1.88 8.98 4.11
C VAL A 124 2.82 10.12 4.50
N ASP A 125 3.84 10.36 3.67
CA ASP A 125 4.93 11.31 3.94
C ASP A 125 5.67 11.08 5.27
N GLY A 126 5.52 9.87 5.81
CA GLY A 126 6.16 9.42 7.04
C GLY A 126 7.64 9.14 6.85
N PRO A 127 8.37 8.94 7.96
CA PRO A 127 9.82 8.75 7.94
C PRO A 127 10.26 7.51 7.15
N THR A 128 9.41 6.48 7.12
CA THR A 128 9.70 5.21 6.46
C THR A 128 9.15 5.13 5.03
N ASP A 129 8.28 6.04 4.59
CA ASP A 129 7.46 5.86 3.38
C ASP A 129 8.30 5.53 2.13
N ARG A 130 9.23 6.41 1.77
CA ARG A 130 10.06 6.27 0.56
C ARG A 130 11.10 5.15 0.65
N ILE A 131 11.71 4.96 1.81
CA ILE A 131 12.68 3.88 2.04
C ILE A 131 11.99 2.52 1.99
N THR A 132 10.80 2.41 2.57
CA THR A 132 10.02 1.17 2.54
C THR A 132 9.46 0.89 1.15
N TRP A 133 9.14 1.91 0.35
CA TRP A 133 8.86 1.74 -1.07
C TRP A 133 10.05 1.09 -1.81
N PHE A 134 11.28 1.58 -1.59
CA PHE A 134 12.47 0.97 -2.19
C PHE A 134 12.63 -0.50 -1.78
N LEU A 135 12.49 -0.80 -0.47
CA LEU A 135 12.53 -2.17 0.01
C LEU A 135 11.42 -3.06 -0.60
N THR A 136 10.24 -2.51 -0.90
CA THR A 136 9.19 -3.28 -1.59
C THR A 136 9.58 -3.69 -3.01
N LEU A 137 10.39 -2.90 -3.72
CA LEU A 137 10.89 -3.30 -5.05
C LEU A 137 11.70 -4.60 -4.99
N ILE A 138 12.46 -4.79 -3.91
CA ILE A 138 13.27 -5.98 -3.69
C ILE A 138 12.39 -7.12 -3.19
N PHE A 139 11.62 -6.90 -2.13
CA PHE A 139 10.88 -7.99 -1.47
C PHE A 139 9.67 -8.48 -2.27
N ASN A 140 9.13 -7.68 -3.20
CA ASN A 140 8.08 -8.17 -4.11
C ASN A 140 8.58 -9.33 -4.99
N GLN A 141 9.85 -9.30 -5.39
CA GLN A 141 10.45 -10.37 -6.19
C GLN A 141 10.50 -11.70 -5.43
N LEU A 142 10.49 -11.67 -4.09
CA LEU A 142 10.50 -12.88 -3.26
C LEU A 142 9.14 -13.59 -3.24
N LEU A 143 8.04 -12.87 -3.47
CA LEU A 143 6.69 -13.40 -3.27
C LEU A 143 6.36 -14.54 -4.25
N LYS A 144 6.95 -14.51 -5.46
CA LYS A 144 6.78 -15.59 -6.46
C LYS A 144 7.35 -16.94 -6.00
N HIS A 145 8.26 -16.93 -5.02
CA HIS A 145 8.86 -18.14 -4.45
C HIS A 145 8.05 -18.72 -3.29
N ILE A 146 6.97 -18.06 -2.86
CA ILE A 146 6.09 -18.56 -1.80
C ILE A 146 4.96 -19.37 -2.46
N PRO A 147 4.92 -20.71 -2.32
CA PRO A 147 3.97 -21.53 -3.06
C PRO A 147 2.51 -21.19 -2.77
N ALA A 148 2.17 -20.89 -1.52
CA ALA A 148 0.80 -20.56 -1.11
C ALA A 148 0.33 -19.17 -1.58
N HIS A 149 1.25 -18.29 -2.00
CA HIS A 149 0.91 -16.92 -2.39
C HIS A 149 0.14 -16.91 -3.72
N LEU A 150 -1.02 -16.27 -3.72
CA LEU A 150 -1.80 -15.98 -4.92
C LEU A 150 -1.60 -14.53 -5.34
N THR A 151 -1.31 -14.31 -6.62
CA THR A 151 -1.22 -12.97 -7.20
C THR A 151 -2.59 -12.43 -7.58
N ASN A 152 -3.51 -13.30 -8.02
CA ASN A 152 -4.85 -12.93 -8.46
C ASN A 152 -5.83 -14.13 -8.39
N THR A 153 -7.11 -13.85 -8.63
CA THR A 153 -8.18 -14.85 -8.65
C THR A 153 -8.01 -15.89 -9.76
N GLN A 154 -7.44 -15.50 -10.90
CA GLN A 154 -7.24 -16.41 -12.04
C GLN A 154 -6.26 -17.54 -11.67
N MET A 155 -5.16 -17.20 -11.01
CA MET A 155 -4.18 -18.16 -10.49
C MET A 155 -4.82 -19.16 -9.52
N PHE A 156 -5.77 -18.72 -8.69
CA PHE A 156 -6.53 -19.63 -7.82
C PHE A 156 -7.40 -20.59 -8.64
N LEU A 157 -8.18 -20.06 -9.59
CA LEU A 157 -9.03 -20.88 -10.45
C LEU A 157 -8.24 -21.91 -11.25
N ASP A 158 -7.07 -21.53 -11.76
CA ASP A 158 -6.21 -22.43 -12.53
C ASP A 158 -5.61 -23.53 -11.64
N ARG A 159 -5.18 -23.20 -10.42
CA ARG A 159 -4.75 -24.20 -9.43
C ARG A 159 -5.87 -25.14 -9.04
N LEU A 160 -7.08 -24.62 -8.84
CA LEU A 160 -8.26 -25.43 -8.50
C LEU A 160 -8.64 -26.39 -9.63
N ARG A 161 -8.63 -25.93 -10.88
CA ARG A 161 -8.86 -26.77 -12.07
C ARG A 161 -7.79 -27.85 -12.22
N THR A 162 -6.53 -27.50 -11.95
CA THR A 162 -5.39 -28.43 -12.03
C THR A 162 -5.46 -29.49 -10.93
N ALA A 163 -5.88 -29.11 -9.72
CA ALA A 163 -5.99 -30.01 -8.58
C ALA A 163 -7.08 -31.09 -8.73
N GLN A 164 -8.06 -30.87 -9.63
CA GLN A 164 -9.17 -31.80 -9.90
C GLN A 164 -9.78 -32.44 -8.64
N PRO A 165 -10.30 -31.64 -7.69
CA PRO A 165 -10.89 -32.18 -6.47
C PRO A 165 -12.08 -33.09 -6.80
N ASN A 166 -12.17 -34.22 -6.11
CA ASN A 166 -13.29 -35.17 -6.23
C ASN A 166 -14.28 -35.01 -5.06
N SER A 167 -15.35 -35.80 -5.05
CA SER A 167 -16.39 -35.74 -4.02
C SER A 167 -15.94 -36.15 -2.61
N ALA A 168 -14.75 -36.73 -2.45
CA ALA A 168 -14.16 -37.04 -1.14
C ALA A 168 -13.32 -35.88 -0.58
N CYS A 169 -13.06 -34.82 -1.37
CA CYS A 169 -12.32 -33.65 -0.91
C CYS A 169 -13.21 -32.75 -0.04
N VAL A 170 -12.67 -32.33 1.10
CA VAL A 170 -13.29 -31.32 1.98
C VAL A 170 -12.56 -30.01 1.82
N MET A 171 -13.31 -28.92 1.62
CA MET A 171 -12.77 -27.57 1.61
C MET A 171 -12.92 -26.95 3.01
N GLU A 172 -11.81 -26.49 3.56
CA GLU A 172 -11.79 -25.74 4.82
C GLU A 172 -11.22 -24.34 4.58
N SER A 173 -11.83 -23.33 5.20
CA SER A 173 -11.39 -21.94 5.13
C SER A 173 -11.03 -21.43 6.52
N PHE A 174 -9.84 -20.86 6.65
CA PHE A 174 -9.31 -20.36 7.91
C PHE A 174 -9.11 -18.84 7.85
N GLY A 175 -9.59 -18.14 8.87
CA GLY A 175 -9.38 -16.70 9.04
C GLY A 175 -8.33 -16.41 10.11
N VAL A 176 -7.25 -15.70 9.75
CA VAL A 176 -6.27 -15.25 10.75
C VAL A 176 -6.80 -14.03 11.50
N THR A 177 -6.91 -14.15 12.82
CA THR A 177 -7.35 -13.04 13.67
C THR A 177 -6.24 -12.02 13.86
N ALA A 178 -6.51 -10.76 13.48
CA ALA A 178 -5.64 -9.61 13.71
C ALA A 178 -4.18 -9.84 13.28
N LEU A 179 -3.99 -10.39 12.08
CA LEU A 179 -2.68 -10.79 11.53
C LEU A 179 -1.58 -9.76 11.80
N TYR A 180 -1.75 -8.53 11.31
CA TYR A 180 -0.71 -7.50 11.38
C TYR A 180 -0.27 -7.15 12.80
N THR A 181 -1.17 -7.11 13.78
CA THR A 181 -0.80 -6.82 15.18
C THR A 181 -0.17 -8.03 15.87
N ASN A 182 -0.43 -9.24 15.39
CA ASN A 182 0.09 -10.48 15.96
C ASN A 182 1.41 -10.95 15.35
N VAL A 183 1.81 -10.42 14.19
CA VAL A 183 3.11 -10.73 13.58
C VAL A 183 4.25 -10.25 14.47
N SER A 184 5.16 -11.17 14.84
CA SER A 184 6.42 -10.80 15.48
C SER A 184 7.36 -10.16 14.46
N ASN A 185 7.84 -8.94 14.77
CA ASN A 185 8.78 -8.21 13.90
C ASN A 185 10.03 -9.04 13.62
N ASP A 186 10.61 -9.68 14.64
CA ASP A 186 11.82 -10.51 14.49
C ASP A 186 11.55 -11.74 13.62
N SER A 187 10.39 -12.38 13.79
CA SER A 187 10.04 -13.55 12.97
C SER A 187 9.78 -13.17 11.51
N ALA A 188 9.18 -12.02 11.25
CA ALA A 188 8.99 -11.50 9.89
C ALA A 188 10.34 -11.14 9.22
N VAL A 189 11.23 -10.49 9.97
CA VAL A 189 12.61 -10.21 9.53
C VAL A 189 13.34 -11.51 9.21
N GLN A 190 13.25 -12.53 10.07
CA GLN A 190 13.87 -13.83 9.82
C GLN A 190 13.29 -14.56 8.60
N ALA A 191 11.99 -14.43 8.36
CA ALA A 191 11.36 -15.01 7.17
C ALA A 191 11.90 -14.37 5.87
N ILE A 192 12.03 -13.04 5.83
CA ILE A 192 12.65 -12.34 4.69
C ILE A 192 14.11 -12.73 4.52
N PHE A 193 14.87 -12.80 5.62
CA PHE A 193 16.28 -13.21 5.56
C PHE A 193 16.42 -14.60 4.94
N LYS A 194 15.60 -15.56 5.37
CA LYS A 194 15.62 -16.92 4.81
C LYS A 194 15.31 -16.92 3.31
N LEU A 195 14.27 -16.20 2.88
CA LEU A 195 13.89 -16.09 1.47
C LEU A 195 15.00 -15.43 0.63
N LEU A 196 15.60 -14.34 1.10
CA LEU A 196 16.72 -13.69 0.43
C LEU A 196 17.92 -14.62 0.28
N THR A 197 18.30 -15.33 1.33
CA THR A 197 19.44 -16.26 1.30
C THR A 197 19.18 -17.44 0.35
N GLN A 198 17.94 -17.91 0.23
CA GLN A 198 17.59 -19.02 -0.65
C GLN A 198 17.56 -18.61 -2.14
N HIS A 199 17.20 -17.36 -2.43
CA HIS A 199 16.94 -16.89 -3.80
C HIS A 199 17.86 -15.75 -4.22
N GLU A 200 18.98 -15.51 -3.54
CA GLU A 200 19.84 -14.33 -3.75
C GLU A 200 20.21 -14.10 -5.22
N GLY A 201 20.51 -15.18 -5.97
CA GLY A 201 20.89 -15.11 -7.38
C GLY A 201 19.75 -14.74 -8.35
N GLU A 202 18.50 -14.77 -7.89
CA GLU A 202 17.29 -14.49 -8.70
C GLU A 202 16.67 -13.12 -8.40
N ILE A 203 17.24 -12.38 -7.46
CA ILE A 203 16.69 -11.13 -6.93
C ILE A 203 17.58 -9.96 -7.30
N ASN A 204 17.00 -8.92 -7.90
CA ASN A 204 17.68 -7.65 -8.08
C ASN A 204 17.78 -6.92 -6.74
N MET A 205 18.98 -6.93 -6.16
CA MET A 205 19.32 -6.31 -4.88
C MET A 205 19.74 -4.84 -5.00
N TYR A 206 19.81 -4.30 -6.22
CA TYR A 206 20.23 -2.91 -6.49
C TYR A 206 21.55 -2.52 -5.81
N GLY A 207 22.50 -3.46 -5.77
CA GLY A 207 23.83 -3.29 -5.16
C GLY A 207 23.89 -3.49 -3.64
N PHE A 208 22.76 -3.72 -2.97
CA PHE A 208 22.75 -4.01 -1.54
C PHE A 208 23.15 -5.46 -1.25
N ARG A 209 23.83 -5.67 -0.13
CA ARG A 209 24.02 -6.99 0.46
C ARG A 209 22.84 -7.35 1.36
N ILE A 210 22.61 -8.65 1.59
CA ILE A 210 21.54 -9.13 2.48
C ILE A 210 21.63 -8.46 3.85
N GLU A 211 22.83 -8.35 4.45
CA GLU A 211 23.00 -7.75 5.78
C GLU A 211 22.56 -6.28 5.81
N GLN A 212 22.82 -5.53 4.73
CA GLN A 212 22.42 -4.14 4.61
C GLN A 212 20.89 -4.02 4.50
N LEU A 213 20.25 -4.86 3.69
CA LEU A 213 18.79 -4.88 3.58
C LEU A 213 18.13 -5.26 4.91
N MET A 214 18.65 -6.27 5.60
CA MET A 214 18.11 -6.69 6.89
C MET A 214 18.28 -5.62 7.96
N ALA A 215 19.42 -4.93 7.98
CA ALA A 215 19.64 -3.80 8.88
C ALA A 215 18.67 -2.64 8.57
N LEU A 216 18.51 -2.27 7.30
CA LEU A 216 17.59 -1.22 6.89
C LEU A 216 16.13 -1.57 7.23
N LEU A 217 15.71 -2.82 7.01
CA LEU A 217 14.39 -3.32 7.38
C LEU A 217 14.15 -3.19 8.89
N LYS A 218 15.12 -3.61 9.71
CA LYS A 218 15.03 -3.46 11.18
C LYS A 218 14.92 -2.00 11.59
N GLU A 219 15.68 -1.10 10.99
CA GLU A 219 15.58 0.33 11.26
C GLU A 219 14.18 0.89 10.91
N CYS A 220 13.62 0.48 9.75
CA CYS A 220 12.27 0.86 9.35
C CYS A 220 11.20 0.39 10.35
N LEU A 221 11.26 -0.88 10.77
CA LEU A 221 10.33 -1.44 11.76
C LEU A 221 10.49 -0.79 13.13
N SER A 222 11.69 -0.33 13.48
CA SER A 222 11.96 0.39 14.74
C SER A 222 11.48 1.85 14.72
N CYS A 223 11.14 2.38 13.54
CA CYS A 223 10.66 3.75 13.32
C CYS A 223 9.12 3.78 13.26
N SER A 224 8.49 3.21 14.30
CA SER A 224 7.04 2.96 14.41
C SER A 224 6.31 3.96 15.32
N ILE A 225 6.84 5.18 15.44
CA ILE A 225 6.23 6.23 16.27
C ILE A 225 5.13 6.93 15.49
N PHE A 226 3.98 7.11 16.12
CA PHE A 226 2.81 7.77 15.59
C PHE A 226 2.16 8.71 16.62
N ARG A 227 1.21 9.52 16.16
CA ARG A 227 0.47 10.48 16.98
C ARG A 227 -1.02 10.16 16.98
N TRP A 228 -1.64 10.34 18.14
CA TRP A 228 -3.10 10.36 18.28
C TRP A 228 -3.49 11.40 19.34
N SER A 229 -4.49 12.23 19.03
CA SER A 229 -4.95 13.31 19.91
C SER A 229 -3.82 14.17 20.51
N GLY A 230 -2.81 14.51 19.71
CA GLY A 230 -1.66 15.33 20.13
C GLY A 230 -0.59 14.59 20.95
N LYS A 231 -0.84 13.33 21.34
CA LYS A 231 0.10 12.49 22.11
C LYS A 231 0.85 11.53 21.20
N TYR A 232 2.09 11.21 21.57
CA TYR A 232 2.97 10.32 20.83
C TYR A 232 2.96 8.92 21.41
N TYR A 233 2.97 7.92 20.53
CA TYR A 233 2.96 6.51 20.87
C TYR A 233 3.93 5.75 19.94
N THR A 234 4.46 4.64 20.43
CA THR A 234 5.27 3.70 19.65
C THR A 234 4.53 2.39 19.54
N GLN A 235 4.41 1.84 18.33
CA GLN A 235 4.02 0.45 18.16
C GLN A 235 5.24 -0.45 18.42
N ILE A 236 5.21 -1.22 19.49
CA ILE A 236 6.33 -2.07 19.94
C ILE A 236 6.28 -3.48 19.34
N ARG A 237 5.10 -3.94 18.92
CA ARG A 237 4.88 -5.24 18.31
C ARG A 237 3.91 -5.14 17.14
N GLY A 238 4.12 -5.98 16.14
CA GLY A 238 3.29 -6.04 14.96
C GLY A 238 3.81 -5.17 13.83
N LEU A 239 3.11 -5.26 12.71
CA LEU A 239 3.34 -4.49 11.51
C LEU A 239 2.29 -3.39 11.44
N ALA A 240 2.73 -2.14 11.27
CA ALA A 240 1.81 -1.02 11.08
C ALA A 240 1.08 -1.18 9.74
N MET A 241 -0.25 -1.30 9.76
CA MET A 241 -1.03 -1.61 8.56
C MET A 241 -0.90 -0.57 7.42
N GLY A 242 -0.52 0.67 7.73
CA GLY A 242 -0.27 1.70 6.70
C GLY A 242 1.17 1.74 6.17
N GLN A 243 2.08 0.87 6.64
CA GLN A 243 3.42 0.75 6.07
C GLN A 243 3.40 -0.10 4.80
N ARG A 244 4.11 0.34 3.74
CA ARG A 244 4.16 -0.35 2.44
C ARG A 244 4.68 -1.78 2.51
N LEU A 245 5.61 -2.04 3.45
CA LEU A 245 6.20 -3.37 3.65
C LEU A 245 5.29 -4.34 4.40
N ALA A 246 4.31 -3.85 5.15
CA ALA A 246 3.55 -4.68 6.07
C ALA A 246 2.91 -5.90 5.37
N PRO A 247 2.28 -5.80 4.19
CA PRO A 247 1.72 -6.97 3.51
C PRO A 247 2.77 -8.00 3.10
N ARG A 248 3.97 -7.55 2.69
CA ARG A 248 5.06 -8.42 2.21
C ARG A 248 5.67 -9.19 3.37
N LEU A 249 5.88 -8.50 4.48
CA LEU A 249 6.36 -9.08 5.73
C LEU A 249 5.34 -10.06 6.32
N ALA A 250 4.06 -9.73 6.28
CA ALA A 250 2.99 -10.62 6.70
C ALA A 250 2.94 -11.89 5.85
N THR A 251 3.04 -11.75 4.52
CA THR A 251 3.09 -12.89 3.59
C THR A 251 4.30 -13.80 3.83
N ALA A 252 5.51 -13.22 3.99
CA ALA A 252 6.71 -13.99 4.29
C ALA A 252 6.61 -14.69 5.65
N PHE A 253 6.10 -14.00 6.67
CA PHE A 253 5.86 -14.60 7.99
C PHE A 253 4.87 -15.76 7.91
N MET A 254 3.74 -15.59 7.21
CA MET A 254 2.73 -16.63 7.04
C MET A 254 3.28 -17.84 6.30
N SER A 255 4.11 -17.65 5.27
CA SER A 255 4.77 -18.78 4.60
C SER A 255 5.56 -19.68 5.55
N LYS A 256 6.14 -19.12 6.63
CA LYS A 256 6.83 -19.90 7.67
C LYS A 256 5.85 -20.63 8.59
N VAL A 257 4.74 -19.99 8.96
CA VAL A 257 3.69 -20.57 9.80
C VAL A 257 2.96 -21.71 9.09
N GLU A 258 2.80 -21.59 7.77
CA GLU A 258 2.04 -22.52 6.92
C GLU A 258 2.87 -23.73 6.49
N ALA A 259 4.21 -23.65 6.58
CA ALA A 259 5.11 -24.73 6.13
C ALA A 259 4.73 -26.13 6.68
N PRO A 260 4.44 -26.31 7.99
CA PRO A 260 4.02 -27.62 8.49
C PRO A 260 2.70 -28.11 7.90
N VAL A 261 1.78 -27.20 7.54
CA VAL A 261 0.50 -27.55 6.90
C VAL A 261 0.73 -27.97 5.46
N THR A 262 1.59 -27.28 4.74
CA THR A 262 1.95 -27.68 3.37
C THR A 262 2.70 -29.01 3.35
N ASP A 263 3.49 -29.31 4.38
CA ASP A 263 4.23 -30.58 4.52
C ASP A 263 3.29 -31.78 4.76
N LEU A 264 2.07 -31.57 5.25
CA LEU A 264 1.03 -32.61 5.36
C LEU A 264 0.45 -33.02 4.00
N GLY A 265 0.81 -32.33 2.92
CA GLY A 265 0.40 -32.66 1.55
C GLY A 265 -1.09 -32.46 1.26
N PRO A 266 -1.72 -31.32 1.61
CA PRO A 266 -3.09 -31.03 1.16
C PRO A 266 -3.15 -31.00 -0.37
N LEU A 267 -4.27 -31.45 -0.94
CA LEU A 267 -4.50 -31.45 -2.39
C LEU A 267 -4.31 -30.05 -3.00
N LEU A 268 -4.76 -29.02 -2.30
CA LEU A 268 -4.57 -27.63 -2.65
C LEU A 268 -4.47 -26.78 -1.39
N TYR A 269 -3.41 -25.97 -1.28
CA TYR A 269 -3.27 -24.96 -0.24
C TYR A 269 -2.95 -23.61 -0.88
N CYS A 270 -3.81 -22.61 -0.66
CA CYS A 270 -3.69 -21.28 -1.24
C CYS A 270 -4.08 -20.22 -0.21
N ARG A 271 -3.43 -19.06 -0.31
CA ARG A 271 -3.74 -17.89 0.52
C ARG A 271 -3.95 -16.67 -0.36
N PHE A 272 -5.13 -16.07 -0.21
CA PHE A 272 -5.36 -14.71 -0.65
C PHE A 272 -4.71 -13.75 0.36
N ASP A 273 -3.87 -12.83 -0.10
CA ASP A 273 -3.77 -11.56 0.63
C ASP A 273 -5.15 -10.91 0.58
N ASN A 274 -5.61 -10.28 1.67
CA ASN A 274 -6.90 -9.58 1.72
C ASN A 274 -6.93 -8.36 0.77
N ARG A 275 -6.85 -8.59 -0.54
CA ARG A 275 -7.44 -7.75 -1.57
C ARG A 275 -8.75 -8.43 -1.95
N SER A 276 -9.75 -8.26 -1.10
CA SER A 276 -11.13 -8.60 -1.44
C SER A 276 -11.68 -7.46 -2.28
N VAL A 277 -11.69 -7.64 -3.59
CA VAL A 277 -12.67 -6.96 -4.42
C VAL A 277 -13.27 -8.03 -5.31
N THR A 278 -14.48 -8.47 -4.95
CA THR A 278 -15.30 -9.30 -5.84
C THR A 278 -15.84 -8.43 -6.99
N PHE A 279 -16.37 -9.04 -8.05
CA PHE A 279 -16.99 -8.26 -9.14
C PHE A 279 -18.21 -7.46 -8.62
N GLU A 280 -18.94 -8.04 -7.66
CA GLU A 280 -20.06 -7.40 -6.97
C GLU A 280 -19.59 -6.21 -6.12
N GLU A 281 -18.48 -6.34 -5.38
CA GLU A 281 -17.86 -5.23 -4.63
C GLU A 281 -17.28 -4.16 -5.59
N HIS A 282 -16.71 -4.55 -6.72
CA HIS A 282 -16.23 -3.61 -7.74
C HIS A 282 -17.38 -2.75 -8.29
N GLN A 283 -18.51 -3.36 -8.64
CA GLN A 283 -19.68 -2.63 -9.13
C GLN A 283 -20.34 -1.78 -8.04
N ALA A 284 -20.41 -2.29 -6.81
CA ALA A 284 -21.10 -1.62 -5.70
C ALA A 284 -20.26 -0.50 -5.06
N GLU A 285 -18.94 -0.62 -5.02
CA GLU A 285 -18.07 0.27 -4.24
C GLU A 285 -17.10 1.08 -5.12
N GLU A 286 -16.42 0.43 -6.09
CA GLU A 286 -15.39 1.09 -6.91
C GLU A 286 -15.95 1.78 -8.16
N HIS A 287 -16.97 1.18 -8.78
CA HIS A 287 -17.61 1.61 -10.03
C HIS A 287 -19.11 1.80 -9.87
N ASN A 288 -19.51 2.34 -8.71
CA ASN A 288 -20.89 2.68 -8.45
C ASN A 288 -21.28 3.97 -9.18
N LEU A 289 -22.23 3.87 -10.11
CA LEU A 289 -22.77 5.00 -10.88
C LEU A 289 -23.26 6.15 -9.99
N TRP A 290 -23.82 5.84 -8.81
CA TRP A 290 -24.27 6.85 -7.86
C TRP A 290 -23.11 7.61 -7.23
N HIS A 291 -21.96 6.98 -6.97
CA HIS A 291 -20.77 7.69 -6.47
C HIS A 291 -20.27 8.74 -7.45
N TYR A 292 -20.29 8.46 -8.77
CA TYR A 292 -19.96 9.46 -9.79
C TYR A 292 -20.95 10.61 -9.81
N LEU A 293 -22.25 10.31 -9.71
CA LEU A 293 -23.28 11.35 -9.63
C LEU A 293 -23.12 12.20 -8.37
N TYR A 294 -22.89 11.57 -7.21
CA TYR A 294 -22.61 12.26 -5.95
C TYR A 294 -21.36 13.11 -6.04
N PHE A 295 -20.31 12.65 -6.73
CA PHE A 295 -19.08 13.40 -6.90
C PHE A 295 -19.26 14.62 -7.81
N ILE A 296 -20.02 14.50 -8.90
CA ILE A 296 -20.38 15.64 -9.77
C ILE A 296 -21.19 16.67 -8.97
N VAL A 297 -22.19 16.22 -8.20
CA VAL A 297 -22.99 17.08 -7.34
C VAL A 297 -22.13 17.68 -6.21
N TRP A 298 -21.19 16.92 -5.65
CA TRP A 298 -20.25 17.38 -4.62
C TRP A 298 -19.37 18.53 -5.13
N LEU A 299 -18.82 18.42 -6.33
CA LEU A 299 -18.02 19.48 -6.96
C LEU A 299 -18.85 20.74 -7.23
N GLN A 300 -20.17 20.62 -7.44
CA GLN A 300 -21.05 21.78 -7.58
C GLN A 300 -21.40 22.45 -6.24
N ILE A 301 -21.26 21.75 -5.11
CA ILE A 301 -21.60 22.22 -3.76
C ILE A 301 -20.37 22.73 -3.00
N LYS A 302 -19.20 22.15 -3.29
CA LYS A 302 -17.92 22.50 -2.67
C LYS A 302 -17.44 23.85 -3.22
N ASP A 303 -16.82 24.65 -2.36
CA ASP A 303 -16.23 25.93 -2.78
C ASP A 303 -15.04 25.68 -3.72
N GLU A 304 -15.00 26.39 -4.85
CA GLU A 304 -13.94 26.20 -5.87
C GLU A 304 -12.53 26.46 -5.31
N THR A 305 -12.41 27.27 -4.25
CA THR A 305 -11.12 27.55 -3.59
C THR A 305 -10.62 26.41 -2.71
N GLU A 306 -11.49 25.46 -2.35
CA GLU A 306 -11.17 24.28 -1.55
C GLU A 306 -10.95 23.02 -2.40
N PHE A 307 -10.98 23.16 -3.73
CA PHE A 307 -10.72 22.06 -4.62
C PHE A 307 -9.27 21.59 -4.48
N THR A 308 -9.11 20.28 -4.37
CA THR A 308 -7.83 19.61 -4.57
C THR A 308 -7.52 19.57 -6.07
N GLY A 309 -6.24 19.40 -6.43
CA GLY A 309 -5.82 19.32 -7.85
C GLY A 309 -6.69 18.38 -8.72
N PRO A 310 -6.98 17.15 -8.28
CA PRO A 310 -7.88 16.24 -9.01
C PRO A 310 -9.33 16.74 -9.09
N GLU A 311 -9.86 17.36 -8.04
CA GLU A 311 -11.22 17.91 -8.04
C GLU A 311 -11.34 19.08 -9.03
N SER A 312 -10.35 19.98 -9.09
CA SER A 312 -10.33 21.07 -10.09
C SER A 312 -10.28 20.53 -11.51
N TYR A 313 -9.50 19.48 -11.75
CA TYR A 313 -9.43 18.81 -13.05
C TYR A 313 -10.80 18.23 -13.45
N VAL A 314 -11.43 17.45 -12.56
CA VAL A 314 -12.75 16.86 -12.84
C VAL A 314 -13.83 17.93 -12.99
N ALA A 315 -13.81 18.98 -12.18
CA ALA A 315 -14.75 20.10 -12.28
C ALA A 315 -14.65 20.79 -13.66
N GLN A 316 -13.43 20.97 -14.17
CA GLN A 316 -13.21 21.52 -15.51
C GLN A 316 -13.71 20.56 -16.59
N CYS A 317 -13.39 19.26 -16.49
CA CYS A 317 -13.89 18.25 -17.44
C CYS A 317 -15.43 18.21 -17.48
N VAL A 318 -16.10 18.35 -16.33
CA VAL A 318 -17.56 18.43 -16.25
C VAL A 318 -18.10 19.70 -16.92
N LYS A 319 -17.46 20.86 -16.71
CA LYS A 319 -17.83 22.12 -17.39
C LYS A 319 -17.70 22.02 -18.91
N ASP A 320 -16.63 21.38 -19.38
CA ASP A 320 -16.31 21.22 -20.81
C ASP A 320 -17.04 20.03 -21.46
N ARG A 321 -17.89 19.31 -20.71
CA ARG A 321 -18.55 18.07 -21.13
C ARG A 321 -17.57 16.99 -21.63
N ASN A 322 -16.35 17.01 -21.11
CA ASN A 322 -15.32 16.02 -21.38
C ASN A 322 -15.53 14.80 -20.45
N LEU A 323 -15.64 13.61 -21.03
CA LEU A 323 -15.87 12.34 -20.32
C LEU A 323 -14.59 11.56 -20.01
N ASP A 324 -13.41 12.07 -20.39
CA ASP A 324 -12.14 11.35 -20.27
C ASP A 324 -11.67 11.15 -18.83
N TRP A 325 -12.28 11.85 -17.86
CA TRP A 325 -12.03 11.65 -16.44
C TRP A 325 -12.71 10.39 -15.87
N PHE A 326 -13.69 9.80 -16.58
CA PHE A 326 -14.24 8.51 -16.19
C PHE A 326 -13.22 7.40 -16.48
N PRO A 327 -12.96 6.49 -15.53
CA PRO A 327 -12.03 5.39 -15.71
C PRO A 327 -12.63 4.31 -16.64
N ARG A 328 -12.60 4.57 -17.95
CA ARG A 328 -13.02 3.62 -18.99
C ARG A 328 -11.96 2.54 -19.14
N MET A 329 -12.37 1.27 -19.16
CA MET A 329 -11.48 0.10 -19.28
C MET A 329 -10.39 0.03 -18.19
N ARG A 330 -10.62 0.67 -17.03
CA ARG A 330 -9.66 0.74 -15.92
C ARG A 330 -10.36 0.47 -14.59
N ALA A 331 -9.78 -0.40 -13.77
CA ALA A 331 -10.27 -0.71 -12.43
C ALA A 331 -9.13 -0.54 -11.42
N ILE A 332 -9.40 0.17 -10.32
CA ILE A 332 -8.42 0.44 -9.26
C ILE A 332 -7.94 -0.87 -8.61
N SER A 333 -8.84 -1.84 -8.48
CA SER A 333 -8.55 -3.20 -8.02
C SER A 333 -7.69 -4.04 -8.97
N LEU A 334 -7.71 -3.73 -10.28
CA LEU A 334 -6.96 -4.45 -11.33
C LEU A 334 -5.72 -3.68 -11.82
N GLN A 335 -5.37 -2.56 -11.19
CA GLN A 335 -4.08 -1.91 -11.43
C GLN A 335 -2.97 -2.77 -10.83
N ASP A 336 -2.48 -3.72 -11.65
CA ASP A 336 -1.11 -4.18 -11.52
C ASP A 336 -0.17 -2.97 -11.66
N CYS A 337 1.01 -3.04 -11.06
CA CYS A 337 2.02 -2.02 -11.26
C CYS A 337 2.42 -2.08 -12.74
N ASP A 338 1.87 -1.20 -13.58
CA ASP A 338 2.14 -1.04 -15.03
C ASP A 338 3.61 -0.68 -15.36
N SER A 339 4.56 -0.98 -14.48
CA SER A 339 5.98 -0.80 -14.73
C SER A 339 6.54 -1.69 -15.86
N GLU A 340 5.87 -2.79 -16.23
CA GLU A 340 6.31 -3.63 -17.35
C GLU A 340 5.80 -3.13 -18.71
N SER A 341 4.55 -2.65 -18.79
CA SER A 341 3.97 -2.09 -20.02
C SER A 341 4.66 -0.79 -20.42
N ASP A 342 4.84 0.14 -19.49
CA ASP A 342 5.50 1.43 -19.74
C ASP A 342 6.97 1.27 -20.13
N GLN A 343 7.68 0.28 -19.56
CA GLN A 343 9.08 0.02 -19.93
C GLN A 343 9.21 -0.54 -21.35
N SER A 344 8.28 -1.40 -21.78
CA SER A 344 8.31 -1.97 -23.13
C SER A 344 8.06 -0.90 -24.20
N GLU A 345 7.09 0.00 -23.96
CA GLU A 345 6.77 1.10 -24.88
C GLU A 345 7.87 2.17 -24.90
N VAL A 346 8.43 2.54 -23.74
CA VAL A 346 9.56 3.47 -23.68
C VAL A 346 10.81 2.89 -24.34
N THR A 347 11.03 1.57 -24.27
CA THR A 347 12.14 0.89 -24.94
C THR A 347 11.92 0.86 -26.46
N ALA A 348 10.70 0.57 -26.92
CA ALA A 348 10.35 0.62 -28.34
C ALA A 348 10.49 2.03 -28.93
N LEU A 349 10.02 3.06 -28.19
CA LEU A 349 10.17 4.47 -28.59
C LEU A 349 11.64 4.91 -28.64
N ARG A 350 12.48 4.46 -27.71
CA ARG A 350 13.93 4.74 -27.74
C ARG A 350 14.61 4.12 -28.96
N GLU A 351 14.24 2.91 -29.35
CA GLU A 351 14.82 2.26 -30.52
C GLU A 351 14.36 2.93 -31.83
N GLN A 352 13.09 3.35 -31.93
CA GLN A 352 12.62 4.16 -33.06
C GLN A 352 13.37 5.50 -33.17
N LEU A 353 13.59 6.19 -32.05
CA LEU A 353 14.34 7.46 -32.05
C LEU A 353 15.80 7.26 -32.49
N ARG A 354 16.40 6.13 -32.10
CA ARG A 354 17.76 5.75 -32.50
C ARG A 354 17.86 5.50 -34.00
N GLN A 355 16.90 4.78 -34.57
CA GLN A 355 16.82 4.53 -36.02
C GLN A 355 16.61 5.83 -36.80
N GLN A 356 15.70 6.71 -36.37
CA GLN A 356 15.50 8.01 -37.00
C GLN A 356 16.76 8.88 -36.95
N SER A 357 17.48 8.89 -35.83
CA SER A 357 18.74 9.63 -35.71
C SER A 357 19.83 9.08 -36.64
N GLN A 358 19.88 7.77 -36.87
CA GLN A 358 20.80 7.17 -37.83
C GLN A 358 20.45 7.56 -39.27
N SER A 359 19.18 7.47 -39.67
CA SER A 359 18.74 7.89 -41.00
C SER A 359 18.99 9.38 -41.27
N ILE A 360 18.81 10.25 -40.27
CA ILE A 360 19.14 11.68 -40.38
C ILE A 360 20.65 11.89 -40.61
N ASN A 361 21.50 11.16 -39.90
CA ASN A 361 22.95 11.26 -40.07
C ASN A 361 23.40 10.74 -41.44
N GLU A 362 22.78 9.67 -41.94
CA GLU A 362 23.05 9.15 -43.29
C GLU A 362 22.58 10.12 -44.38
N LEU A 363 21.40 10.71 -44.23
CA LEU A 363 20.91 11.77 -45.12
C LEU A 363 21.81 13.00 -45.08
N ALA A 364 22.25 13.43 -43.90
CA ALA A 364 23.18 14.56 -43.76
C ALA A 364 24.51 14.28 -44.46
N ALA A 365 25.08 13.08 -44.29
CA ALA A 365 26.28 12.66 -44.99
C ALA A 365 26.08 12.59 -46.51
N THR A 366 24.91 12.17 -46.98
CA THR A 366 24.55 12.14 -48.40
C THR A 366 24.42 13.55 -48.98
N VAL A 367 23.80 14.48 -48.24
CA VAL A 367 23.70 15.89 -48.61
C VAL A 367 25.07 16.57 -48.65
N ASP A 368 25.94 16.30 -47.68
CA ASP A 368 27.31 16.83 -47.69
C ASP A 368 28.15 16.26 -48.83
N ASN A 369 27.99 14.98 -49.16
CA ASN A 369 28.59 14.39 -50.36
C ASN A 369 28.06 15.03 -51.64
N LEU A 370 26.75 15.29 -51.75
CA LEU A 370 26.17 15.96 -52.92
C LEU A 370 26.61 17.43 -53.05
N ARG A 371 26.86 18.11 -51.92
CA ARG A 371 27.47 19.45 -51.88
C ARG A 371 28.93 19.43 -52.34
N GLN A 372 29.71 18.41 -51.94
CA GLN A 372 31.10 18.27 -52.38
C GLN A 372 31.23 17.86 -53.86
N VAL A 373 30.23 17.17 -54.42
CA VAL A 373 30.20 16.73 -55.83
C VAL A 373 29.59 17.78 -56.78
N GLY A 374 29.20 18.96 -56.28
CA GLY A 374 28.90 20.12 -57.11
C GLY A 374 27.53 20.14 -57.81
N PHE A 375 26.52 19.44 -57.26
CA PHE A 375 25.15 19.40 -57.84
C PHE A 375 24.12 20.31 -57.15
N LEU A 376 24.49 21.05 -56.09
CA LEU A 376 23.64 22.05 -55.44
C LEU A 376 24.39 23.38 -55.35
N SER A 377 24.35 24.14 -56.44
CA SER A 377 24.68 25.57 -56.48
C SER A 377 23.49 26.41 -56.03
#